data_AF-A0A8S3ZBD7-F1
#
_entry.id   AF-A0A8S3ZBD7-F1
#
_cell.length_a   1.000
_cell.length_b   1.000
_cell.length_c   1.000
_cell.angle_alpha   90.00
_cell.angle_beta   90.00
_cell.angle_gamma   90.00
#
_symmetry.space_group_name_H-M   'P 1'
#
loop_
_entity.id
_entity.type
_entity.pdbx_description
1 polymer ?
#
loop_
_entity_poly.entity_id
_entity_poly.type
_entity_poly.pdbx_seq_one_letter_code
_entity_poly.pdbx_strand_id
1 'polypeptide(L)'
;MKFHQLRRKKRSQAATEENDDQATSSLQQRLRLQVIHPGKYVPWGGSTASSLENPGQQQSWELKRMNSQSNTFDSQKEPGRDEGAPSQSAEKYNDPMLNVMWREVQAERHVSALIDFKLEQDRKAWATSNYKLTTLEGKRDSELIRLLFVYAGEAFEDERITSDQWEEMKPNTPYYSLPILSKCGKQWGNEGAIVRVLARRFLLMGASNDEHLVVEATYERLRRVKRQNERAINWVLTGEKNKERQEWAQSQLLHVILPAAMKEWEQLITQTRGPFVVASGVTMADLAIMDFLDQCSSCMLIDSLFSEHLAVADLYSVVRQCPKIVNYLDERSND
;
A
#
# COMPACT_ATOMS: atom_id res chain seq x y z
N MET A 1 1.23 73.03 41.21
CA MET A 1 2.31 73.03 40.20
C MET A 1 1.79 72.41 38.92
N LYS A 2 2.35 72.86 37.79
CA LYS A 2 1.74 73.03 36.47
C LYS A 2 1.33 71.76 35.72
N PHE A 3 0.20 71.91 35.02
CA PHE A 3 -0.22 71.19 33.82
C PHE A 3 0.86 71.24 32.72
N HIS A 4 1.03 70.13 31.99
CA HIS A 4 1.32 70.18 30.55
C HIS A 4 0.70 68.98 29.82
N GLN A 5 -0.35 69.28 29.05
CA GLN A 5 -0.81 68.50 27.91
C GLN A 5 0.27 68.47 26.82
N LEU A 6 0.31 67.43 25.97
CA LEU A 6 0.36 67.60 24.50
C LEU A 6 0.23 66.28 23.71
N ARG A 7 -0.94 66.17 23.06
CA ARG A 7 -1.20 65.72 21.69
C ARG A 7 -0.70 64.36 21.18
N ARG A 8 -1.70 63.49 20.98
CA ARG A 8 -1.89 62.59 19.83
C ARG A 8 -1.23 63.11 18.54
N LYS A 9 -0.37 62.28 17.94
CA LYS A 9 -0.14 62.26 16.48
C LYS A 9 -0.62 60.91 15.93
N LYS A 10 -1.74 60.97 15.22
CA LYS A 10 -2.17 59.99 14.21
C LYS A 10 -1.13 59.99 13.08
N ARG A 11 -0.49 58.85 12.82
CA ARG A 11 0.23 58.42 11.61
C ARG A 11 0.77 57.03 11.93
N SER A 12 0.52 55.93 11.25
CA SER A 12 -0.27 55.61 10.06
C SER A 12 -0.50 54.10 10.16
N GLN A 13 -1.67 53.68 10.65
CA GLN A 13 -2.17 52.31 10.49
C GLN A 13 -2.50 52.14 9.00
N ALA A 14 -1.50 51.82 8.18
CA ALA A 14 -1.66 51.52 6.76
C ALA A 14 -0.44 50.81 6.15
N ALA A 15 0.53 50.33 6.94
CA ALA A 15 1.76 49.76 6.39
C ALA A 15 2.32 48.54 7.13
N THR A 16 1.57 47.95 8.07
CA THR A 16 2.00 46.76 8.82
C THR A 16 0.95 45.65 8.89
N GLU A 17 -0.19 45.79 8.21
CA GLU A 17 -1.21 44.72 8.12
C GLU A 17 -1.13 43.95 6.78
N GLU A 18 -0.44 44.47 5.76
CA GLU A 18 -0.29 43.75 4.46
C GLU A 18 0.80 42.66 4.47
N ASN A 19 1.65 42.59 5.50
CA ASN A 19 2.73 41.60 5.59
C ASN A 19 2.41 40.37 6.46
N ASP A 20 1.39 40.44 7.33
CA ASP A 20 1.05 39.31 8.22
C ASP A 20 0.08 38.31 7.56
N ASP A 21 -0.72 38.74 6.57
CA ASP A 21 -1.56 37.83 5.77
C ASP A 21 -0.76 37.03 4.73
N GLN A 22 0.38 37.55 4.28
CA GLN A 22 1.31 36.80 3.43
C GLN A 22 2.18 35.81 4.23
N ALA A 23 2.51 36.15 5.48
CA ALA A 23 3.25 35.25 6.37
C ALA A 23 2.39 34.08 6.87
N THR A 24 1.09 34.30 7.12
CA THR A 24 0.18 33.22 7.56
C THR A 24 -0.26 32.30 6.42
N SER A 25 -0.41 32.79 5.18
CA SER A 25 -0.69 31.91 4.03
C SER A 25 0.53 31.08 3.60
N SER A 26 1.75 31.61 3.78
CA SER A 26 3.00 30.87 3.51
C SER A 26 3.35 29.86 4.60
N LEU A 27 2.88 30.07 5.84
CA LEU A 27 3.01 29.09 6.93
C LEU A 27 1.93 28.00 6.90
N GLN A 28 0.73 28.27 6.36
CA GLN A 28 -0.28 27.22 6.13
C GLN A 28 0.04 26.31 4.92
N GLN A 29 1.01 26.67 4.08
CA GLN A 29 1.44 25.85 2.95
C GLN A 29 2.55 24.83 3.24
N ARG A 30 3.02 24.70 4.49
CA ARG A 30 4.16 23.82 4.82
C ARG A 30 3.92 22.61 5.73
N LEU A 31 2.67 22.26 6.01
CA LEU A 31 2.35 20.97 6.65
C LEU A 31 1.16 20.29 5.96
N ARG A 32 1.27 20.06 4.65
CA ARG A 32 0.67 18.86 4.07
C ARG A 32 1.76 17.83 4.00
N LEU A 33 1.84 16.95 5.01
CA LEU A 33 2.45 15.63 4.87
C LEU A 33 1.70 14.95 3.71
N GLN A 34 2.21 15.16 2.49
CA GLN A 34 1.76 14.40 1.34
C GLN A 34 2.11 12.96 1.68
N VAL A 35 1.09 12.11 1.78
CA VAL A 35 1.26 10.68 1.57
C VAL A 35 2.07 10.57 0.27
N ILE A 36 3.34 10.21 0.38
CA ILE A 36 4.20 9.99 -0.78
C ILE A 36 3.69 8.69 -1.38
N HIS A 37 2.68 8.78 -2.24
CA HIS A 37 2.42 7.74 -3.21
C HIS A 37 3.68 7.65 -4.10
N PRO A 38 4.41 6.52 -4.14
CA PRO A 38 5.43 6.33 -5.15
C PRO A 38 4.68 6.22 -6.49
N GLY A 39 4.62 7.32 -7.21
CA GLY A 39 3.75 7.43 -8.39
C GLY A 39 3.40 8.84 -8.81
N LYS A 40 4.17 9.88 -8.44
CA LYS A 40 4.22 11.04 -9.34
C LYS A 40 4.85 10.52 -10.62
N TYR A 41 4.03 10.43 -11.68
CA TYR A 41 4.51 10.17 -13.03
C TYR A 41 5.58 11.22 -13.32
N VAL A 42 6.85 10.82 -13.28
CA VAL A 42 7.90 11.64 -13.86
C VAL A 42 7.64 11.54 -15.36
N PRO A 43 7.23 12.63 -16.04
CA PRO A 43 7.11 12.58 -17.48
C PRO A 43 8.44 12.11 -18.03
N TRP A 44 8.41 11.01 -18.77
CA TRP A 44 9.59 10.53 -19.48
C TRP A 44 10.05 11.67 -20.39
N GLY A 45 11.21 12.24 -20.07
CA GLY A 45 11.86 13.25 -20.90
C GLY A 45 12.33 12.56 -22.16
N GLY A 46 11.45 12.48 -23.15
CA GLY A 46 11.80 12.07 -24.49
C GLY A 46 13.00 12.89 -24.96
N SER A 47 13.95 12.22 -25.59
CA SER A 47 15.16 12.80 -26.17
C SER A 47 14.83 14.03 -27.01
N THR A 48 14.97 15.23 -26.43
CA THR A 48 15.20 16.44 -27.21
C THR A 48 16.71 16.58 -27.33
N ALA A 49 17.21 16.24 -28.51
CA ALA A 49 18.60 16.39 -28.88
C ALA A 49 19.04 17.86 -28.75
N SER A 50 19.89 18.15 -27.76
CA SER A 50 20.96 19.14 -27.87
C SER A 50 22.05 18.86 -26.84
N SER A 51 22.95 17.95 -27.23
CA SER A 51 24.41 18.02 -27.03
C SER A 51 24.96 18.60 -25.72
N LEU A 52 25.50 17.71 -24.87
CA LEU A 52 26.90 17.78 -24.45
C LEU A 52 27.43 16.34 -24.34
N GLU A 53 28.63 16.17 -24.87
CA GLU A 53 29.28 14.93 -25.25
C GLU A 53 29.58 14.00 -24.06
N ASN A 54 29.24 12.71 -24.21
CA ASN A 54 29.94 11.63 -23.54
C ASN A 54 29.91 10.40 -24.46
N PRO A 55 30.98 10.13 -25.24
CA PRO A 55 31.03 9.01 -26.16
C PRO A 55 31.34 7.74 -25.36
N GLY A 56 30.32 7.08 -24.82
CA GLY A 56 30.53 5.82 -24.10
C GLY A 56 29.33 5.17 -23.42
N GLN A 57 28.19 5.84 -23.30
CA GLN A 57 26.98 5.22 -22.74
C GLN A 57 25.89 5.09 -23.78
N GLN A 58 25.94 3.99 -24.52
CA GLN A 58 24.76 3.48 -25.23
C GLN A 58 23.75 3.08 -24.15
N GLN A 59 22.62 3.78 -24.05
CA GLN A 59 21.54 3.35 -23.14
C GLN A 59 21.05 1.98 -23.62
N SER A 60 21.22 0.96 -22.78
CA SER A 60 21.00 -0.46 -23.10
C SER A 60 19.54 -0.88 -23.29
N TRP A 61 18.62 0.07 -23.50
CA TRP A 61 17.17 -0.14 -23.54
C TRP A 61 16.48 0.63 -24.67
N GLU A 62 17.12 0.78 -25.83
CA GLU A 62 16.40 1.15 -27.06
C GLU A 62 15.42 0.04 -27.46
N LEU A 63 14.18 0.15 -26.99
CA LEU A 63 13.05 -0.66 -27.42
C LEU A 63 12.63 -0.25 -28.84
N LYS A 64 13.14 -0.95 -29.86
CA LYS A 64 12.49 -1.00 -31.17
C LYS A 64 11.17 -1.76 -31.03
N ARG A 65 10.07 -1.05 -30.74
CA ARG A 65 8.75 -1.66 -30.86
C ARG A 65 8.49 -1.96 -32.33
N MET A 66 8.45 -3.25 -32.67
CA MET A 66 7.82 -3.68 -33.92
C MET A 66 6.33 -3.34 -33.82
N ASN A 67 5.83 -2.59 -34.80
CA ASN A 67 4.41 -2.26 -34.94
C ASN A 67 3.58 -3.54 -34.93
N SER A 68 2.87 -3.80 -33.84
CA SER A 68 1.71 -4.69 -33.86
C SER A 68 0.52 -3.93 -34.41
N GLN A 69 -0.20 -4.59 -35.31
CA GLN A 69 -1.28 -4.08 -36.14
C GLN A 69 -2.32 -3.26 -35.37
N SER A 70 -2.84 -2.25 -36.08
CA SER A 70 -3.90 -1.33 -35.69
C SER A 70 -5.11 -2.03 -35.04
N ASN A 71 -5.32 -1.79 -33.75
CA ASN A 71 -6.66 -1.85 -33.17
C ASN A 71 -7.34 -0.50 -33.45
N THR A 72 -8.13 -0.44 -34.52
CA THR A 72 -9.13 0.61 -34.71
C THR A 72 -10.21 0.42 -33.64
N PHE A 73 -10.18 1.25 -32.60
CA PHE A 73 -11.25 1.32 -31.61
C PHE A 73 -12.37 2.19 -32.18
N ASP A 74 -13.55 1.60 -32.32
CA ASP A 74 -14.75 2.20 -32.91
C ASP A 74 -15.29 3.30 -32.00
N SER A 75 -15.13 4.55 -32.41
CA SER A 75 -15.54 5.75 -31.68
C SER A 75 -16.99 6.13 -31.98
N GLN A 76 -17.94 5.22 -31.74
CA GLN A 76 -19.37 5.52 -31.87
C GLN A 76 -20.10 5.29 -30.55
N LYS A 77 -20.05 6.33 -29.69
CA LYS A 77 -21.13 6.90 -28.86
C LYS A 77 -20.57 7.53 -27.58
N GLU A 78 -20.34 8.83 -27.62
CA GLU A 78 -20.40 9.68 -26.43
C GLU A 78 -21.52 10.72 -26.62
N PRO A 79 -22.37 10.98 -25.62
CA PRO A 79 -23.41 11.99 -25.71
C PRO A 79 -22.87 13.36 -25.29
N GLY A 80 -23.00 14.33 -26.21
CA GLY A 80 -23.28 15.73 -25.91
C GLY A 80 -22.28 16.49 -25.04
N ARG A 81 -21.20 16.98 -25.66
CA ARG A 81 -20.61 18.27 -25.28
C ARG A 81 -19.98 18.93 -26.51
N ASP A 82 -20.71 19.89 -27.07
CA ASP A 82 -20.22 20.85 -28.05
C ASP A 82 -19.16 21.75 -27.37
N GLU A 83 -17.91 21.33 -27.41
CA GLU A 83 -16.80 22.27 -27.48
C GLU A 83 -15.96 21.88 -28.70
N GLY A 84 -16.01 22.74 -29.71
CA GLY A 84 -15.47 22.47 -31.04
C GLY A 84 -14.03 21.99 -30.99
N ALA A 85 -13.81 20.76 -31.45
CA ALA A 85 -12.49 20.31 -31.87
C ALA A 85 -11.95 21.33 -32.90
N PRO A 86 -10.70 21.82 -32.77
CA PRO A 86 -10.17 22.78 -33.71
C PRO A 86 -10.13 22.11 -35.08
N SER A 87 -10.76 22.76 -36.06
CA SER A 87 -10.75 22.32 -37.46
C SER A 87 -9.32 22.08 -37.91
N GLN A 88 -9.10 21.01 -38.67
CA GLN A 88 -7.78 20.53 -39.14
C GLN A 88 -7.02 21.51 -40.07
N SER A 89 -7.38 22.80 -40.10
CA SER A 89 -7.03 23.72 -41.19
C SER A 89 -6.65 25.14 -40.74
N ALA A 90 -6.19 25.35 -39.51
CA ALA A 90 -5.63 26.65 -39.10
C ALA A 90 -4.17 26.47 -38.67
N GLU A 91 -3.25 26.73 -39.60
CA GLU A 91 -1.84 26.93 -39.27
C GLU A 91 -1.72 28.21 -38.44
N LYS A 92 -1.33 28.07 -37.17
CA LYS A 92 -1.27 29.18 -36.21
C LYS A 92 -0.02 30.04 -36.41
N TYR A 93 1.05 29.42 -36.88
CA TYR A 93 2.34 30.05 -37.16
C TYR A 93 2.66 29.92 -38.64
N ASN A 94 3.46 30.85 -39.17
CA ASN A 94 3.92 30.77 -40.55
C ASN A 94 5.03 29.71 -40.74
N ASP A 95 5.64 29.24 -39.65
CA ASP A 95 6.65 28.18 -39.66
C ASP A 95 5.99 26.79 -39.51
N PRO A 96 6.21 25.86 -40.46
CA PRO A 96 5.72 24.49 -40.37
C PRO A 96 6.14 23.76 -39.08
N MET A 97 7.37 23.96 -38.59
CA MET A 97 7.87 23.31 -37.37
C MET A 97 7.08 23.80 -36.14
N LEU A 98 6.82 25.11 -36.04
CA LEU A 98 6.06 25.68 -34.94
C LEU A 98 4.59 25.21 -34.92
N ASN A 99 4.01 24.97 -36.10
CA ASN A 99 2.67 24.37 -36.20
C ASN A 99 2.62 22.92 -35.73
N VAL A 100 3.62 22.12 -36.09
CA VAL A 100 3.75 20.73 -35.61
C VAL A 100 3.89 20.72 -34.08
N MET A 101 4.83 21.49 -33.54
CA MET A 101 5.04 21.59 -32.10
C MET A 101 3.79 22.10 -31.37
N TRP A 102 3.08 23.08 -31.93
CA TRP A 102 1.83 23.56 -31.34
C TRP A 102 0.74 22.48 -31.30
N ARG A 103 0.60 21.67 -32.36
CA ARG A 103 -0.36 20.56 -32.41
C ARG A 103 0.01 19.47 -31.39
N GLU A 104 1.28 19.14 -31.26
CA GLU A 104 1.76 18.20 -30.23
C GLU A 104 1.41 18.69 -28.82
N VAL A 105 1.69 19.97 -28.51
CA VAL A 105 1.34 20.56 -27.21
C VAL A 105 -0.19 20.55 -26.97
N GLN A 106 -1.02 20.77 -28.00
CA GLN A 106 -2.47 20.63 -27.83
C GLN A 106 -2.89 19.18 -27.61
N ALA A 107 -2.30 18.22 -28.33
CA ALA A 107 -2.56 16.81 -28.13
C ALA A 107 -2.17 16.35 -26.71
N GLU A 108 -1.01 16.78 -26.21
CA GLU A 108 -0.57 16.50 -24.84
C GLU A 108 -1.52 17.10 -23.79
N ARG A 109 -2.00 18.32 -24.00
CA ARG A 109 -3.00 18.95 -23.12
C ARG A 109 -4.32 18.17 -23.12
N HIS A 110 -4.79 17.73 -24.29
CA HIS A 110 -5.99 16.91 -24.39
C HIS A 110 -5.83 15.57 -23.68
N VAL A 111 -4.70 14.88 -23.88
CA VAL A 111 -4.40 13.62 -23.19
C VAL A 111 -4.33 13.84 -21.67
N SER A 112 -3.68 14.91 -21.22
CA SER A 112 -3.59 15.26 -19.79
C SER A 112 -4.98 15.51 -19.19
N ALA A 113 -5.84 16.26 -19.88
CA ALA A 113 -7.21 16.51 -19.44
C ALA A 113 -8.05 15.22 -19.36
N LEU A 114 -7.87 14.29 -20.30
CA LEU A 114 -8.53 12.98 -20.28
C LEU A 114 -8.04 12.11 -19.10
N ILE A 115 -6.74 12.13 -18.80
CA ILE A 115 -6.16 11.44 -17.64
C ILE A 115 -6.76 11.99 -16.35
N ASP A 116 -6.80 13.32 -16.20
CA ASP A 116 -7.35 13.97 -15.00
C ASP A 116 -8.83 13.64 -14.82
N PHE A 117 -9.61 13.65 -15.90
CA PHE A 117 -11.01 13.25 -15.88
C PHE A 117 -11.19 11.80 -15.42
N LYS A 118 -10.38 10.88 -15.94
CA LYS A 118 -10.43 9.46 -15.56
C LYS A 118 -9.99 9.23 -14.12
N LEU A 119 -8.95 9.93 -13.66
CA LEU A 119 -8.51 9.89 -12.26
C LEU A 119 -9.62 10.38 -11.32
N GLU A 120 -10.38 11.39 -11.72
CA GLU A 120 -11.50 11.88 -10.92
C GLU A 120 -12.67 10.89 -10.87
N GLN A 121 -12.98 10.24 -11.99
CA GLN A 121 -13.96 9.15 -12.01
C GLN A 121 -13.51 7.97 -11.14
N ASP A 122 -12.24 7.55 -11.27
CA ASP A 122 -11.66 6.48 -10.45
C ASP A 122 -11.70 6.86 -8.96
N ARG A 123 -11.36 8.11 -8.59
CA ARG A 123 -11.46 8.59 -7.20
C ARG A 123 -12.88 8.48 -6.65
N LYS A 124 -13.89 8.91 -7.42
CA LYS A 124 -15.30 8.82 -7.03
C LYS A 124 -15.75 7.37 -6.89
N ALA A 125 -15.41 6.51 -7.85
CA ALA A 125 -15.71 5.09 -7.77
C ALA A 125 -15.08 4.43 -6.54
N TRP A 126 -13.83 4.79 -6.23
CA TRP A 126 -13.08 4.28 -5.07
C TRP A 126 -13.64 4.75 -3.73
N ALA A 127 -14.23 5.94 -3.67
CA ALA A 127 -14.86 6.47 -2.46
C ALA A 127 -16.18 5.74 -2.15
N THR A 128 -16.95 5.36 -3.16
CA THR A 128 -18.28 4.74 -2.98
C THR A 128 -18.22 3.21 -2.91
N SER A 129 -17.18 2.58 -3.46
CA SER A 129 -17.10 1.10 -3.50
C SER A 129 -16.49 0.50 -2.24
N ASN A 130 -17.11 -0.56 -1.73
CA ASN A 130 -16.57 -1.36 -0.63
C ASN A 130 -15.47 -2.32 -1.11
N TYR A 131 -14.61 -2.72 -0.17
CA TYR A 131 -13.66 -3.81 -0.39
C TYR A 131 -14.38 -5.15 -0.27
N LYS A 132 -13.97 -6.11 -1.09
CA LYS A 132 -14.38 -7.51 -0.98
C LYS A 132 -13.15 -8.40 -1.01
N LEU A 133 -13.03 -9.29 -0.03
CA LEU A 133 -11.93 -10.23 0.12
C LEU A 133 -12.47 -11.65 -0.08
N THR A 134 -12.04 -12.31 -1.15
CA THR A 134 -12.42 -13.70 -1.45
C THR A 134 -11.30 -14.65 -1.01
N THR A 135 -11.65 -15.63 -0.17
CA THR A 135 -10.72 -16.56 0.49
C THR A 135 -11.29 -17.97 0.56
N LEU A 136 -10.44 -18.98 0.77
CA LEU A 136 -10.89 -20.36 0.95
C LEU A 136 -11.40 -20.58 2.39
N GLU A 137 -12.52 -21.28 2.52
CA GLU A 137 -13.07 -21.70 3.82
C GLU A 137 -12.07 -22.57 4.59
N GLY A 138 -11.98 -22.39 5.92
CA GLY A 138 -11.07 -23.12 6.79
C GLY A 138 -9.57 -22.78 6.64
N LYS A 139 -9.18 -21.97 5.64
CA LYS A 139 -7.78 -21.59 5.42
C LYS A 139 -7.45 -20.25 6.08
N ARG A 140 -6.53 -20.28 7.04
CA ARG A 140 -6.06 -19.09 7.78
C ARG A 140 -5.03 -18.24 7.01
N ASP A 141 -4.72 -18.60 5.76
CA ASP A 141 -3.68 -17.94 4.93
C ASP A 141 -3.93 -16.46 4.61
N SER A 142 -5.14 -15.95 4.85
CA SER A 142 -5.53 -14.56 4.52
C SER A 142 -5.85 -13.72 5.74
N GLU A 143 -5.56 -14.23 6.93
CA GLU A 143 -5.93 -13.62 8.20
C GLU A 143 -5.28 -12.26 8.41
N LEU A 144 -4.02 -12.11 8.02
CA LEU A 144 -3.33 -10.84 8.04
C LEU A 144 -4.07 -9.73 7.26
N ILE A 145 -4.68 -10.06 6.13
CA ILE A 145 -5.43 -9.07 5.33
C ILE A 145 -6.67 -8.61 6.09
N ARG A 146 -7.39 -9.53 6.74
CA ARG A 146 -8.54 -9.21 7.59
C ARG A 146 -8.14 -8.34 8.77
N LEU A 147 -7.05 -8.70 9.46
CA LEU A 147 -6.49 -7.92 10.55
C LEU A 147 -6.12 -6.49 10.13
N LEU A 148 -5.59 -6.30 8.92
CA LEU A 148 -5.31 -4.96 8.38
C LEU A 148 -6.58 -4.13 8.22
N PHE A 149 -7.66 -4.70 7.66
CA PHE A 149 -8.94 -4.01 7.53
C PHE A 149 -9.55 -3.67 8.89
N VAL A 150 -9.58 -4.64 9.80
CA VAL A 150 -10.13 -4.49 11.16
C VAL A 150 -9.35 -3.42 11.94
N TYR A 151 -8.02 -3.47 11.92
CA TYR A 151 -7.19 -2.48 12.62
C TYR A 151 -7.34 -1.07 12.04
N ALA A 152 -7.51 -0.96 10.71
CA ALA A 152 -7.80 0.29 10.03
C ALA A 152 -9.23 0.81 10.30
N GLY A 153 -10.14 -0.04 10.77
CA GLY A 153 -11.56 0.28 10.90
C GLY A 153 -12.26 0.43 9.54
N GLU A 154 -11.74 -0.26 8.51
CA GLU A 154 -12.24 -0.20 7.14
C GLU A 154 -13.19 -1.36 6.88
N ALA A 155 -14.40 -1.05 6.44
CA ALA A 155 -15.42 -2.06 6.17
C ALA A 155 -15.07 -2.85 4.89
N PHE A 156 -15.23 -4.16 4.96
CA PHE A 156 -15.03 -5.06 3.83
C PHE A 156 -16.01 -6.26 3.89
N GLU A 157 -16.28 -6.84 2.73
CA GLU A 157 -17.03 -8.09 2.59
C GLU A 157 -16.05 -9.26 2.65
N ASP A 158 -16.16 -10.15 3.66
CA ASP A 158 -15.38 -11.39 3.78
C ASP A 158 -16.14 -12.53 3.08
N GLU A 159 -15.77 -12.84 1.85
CA GLU A 159 -16.34 -13.96 1.08
C GLU A 159 -15.46 -15.20 1.25
N ARG A 160 -16.02 -16.25 1.85
CA ARG A 160 -15.36 -17.55 2.03
C ARG A 160 -15.97 -18.54 1.06
N ILE A 161 -15.13 -19.12 0.19
CA ILE A 161 -15.54 -20.07 -0.84
C ILE A 161 -15.07 -21.47 -0.49
N THR A 162 -15.83 -22.48 -0.95
CA THR A 162 -15.44 -23.88 -0.80
C THR A 162 -14.34 -24.26 -1.80
N SER A 163 -13.66 -25.39 -1.56
CA SER A 163 -12.65 -25.93 -2.48
C SER A 163 -13.22 -26.19 -3.88
N ASP A 164 -14.45 -26.69 -3.97
CA ASP A 164 -15.11 -26.97 -5.25
C ASP A 164 -15.36 -25.67 -6.05
N GLN A 165 -15.88 -24.64 -5.38
CA GLN A 165 -16.06 -23.31 -5.98
C GLN A 165 -14.73 -22.70 -6.42
N TRP A 166 -13.65 -22.94 -5.66
CA TRP A 166 -12.32 -22.48 -6.03
C TRP A 166 -11.81 -23.15 -7.31
N GLU A 167 -11.99 -24.46 -7.47
CA GLU A 167 -11.55 -25.18 -8.66
C GLU A 167 -12.22 -24.65 -9.94
N GLU A 168 -13.50 -24.29 -9.86
CA GLU A 168 -14.24 -23.69 -10.97
C GLU A 168 -13.78 -22.26 -11.29
N MET A 169 -13.50 -21.45 -10.27
CA MET A 169 -13.12 -20.05 -10.45
C MET A 169 -11.66 -19.85 -10.85
N LYS A 170 -10.75 -20.72 -10.37
CA LYS A 170 -9.30 -20.63 -10.57
C LYS A 170 -8.85 -20.17 -11.97
N PRO A 171 -9.32 -20.76 -13.10
CA PRO A 171 -8.87 -20.35 -14.44
C PRO A 171 -9.17 -18.88 -14.79
N ASN A 172 -10.19 -18.29 -14.17
CA ASN A 172 -10.64 -16.92 -14.45
C ASN A 172 -10.09 -15.91 -13.44
N THR A 173 -9.28 -16.35 -12.47
CA THR A 173 -8.81 -15.50 -11.37
C THR A 173 -7.44 -14.88 -11.67
N PRO A 174 -7.16 -13.67 -11.14
CA PRO A 174 -5.85 -13.05 -11.31
C PRO A 174 -4.77 -13.91 -10.65
N TYR A 175 -3.72 -14.22 -11.42
CA TYR A 175 -2.56 -15.02 -10.99
C TYR A 175 -2.88 -16.47 -10.56
N TYR A 176 -4.09 -16.97 -10.81
CA TYR A 176 -4.50 -18.34 -10.48
C TYR A 176 -4.33 -18.69 -8.98
N SER A 177 -4.44 -17.68 -8.11
CA SER A 177 -4.13 -17.78 -6.69
C SER A 177 -5.16 -17.05 -5.82
N LEU A 178 -5.45 -17.61 -4.65
CA LEU A 178 -6.10 -16.91 -3.54
C LEU A 178 -5.04 -16.34 -2.59
N PRO A 179 -5.37 -15.30 -1.80
CA PRO A 179 -6.63 -14.53 -1.78
C PRO A 179 -6.79 -13.56 -2.95
N ILE A 180 -8.03 -13.13 -3.17
CA ILE A 180 -8.39 -12.10 -4.17
C ILE A 180 -9.02 -10.92 -3.45
N LEU A 181 -8.46 -9.73 -3.69
CA LEU A 181 -9.07 -8.46 -3.29
C LEU A 181 -9.83 -7.87 -4.48
N SER A 182 -11.08 -7.47 -4.25
CA SER A 182 -11.93 -6.85 -5.25
C SER A 182 -12.42 -5.49 -4.78
N LYS A 183 -12.37 -4.49 -5.66
CA LYS A 183 -12.94 -3.15 -5.45
C LYS A 183 -13.17 -2.45 -6.79
N CYS A 184 -14.27 -1.72 -6.93
CA CYS A 184 -14.65 -1.01 -8.16
C CYS A 184 -14.70 -1.93 -9.41
N GLY A 185 -15.16 -3.18 -9.24
CA GLY A 185 -15.20 -4.16 -10.33
C GLY A 185 -13.83 -4.65 -10.83
N LYS A 186 -12.74 -4.25 -10.18
CA LYS A 186 -11.38 -4.72 -10.45
C LYS A 186 -11.00 -5.77 -9.40
N GLN A 187 -10.24 -6.78 -9.83
CA GLN A 187 -9.74 -7.86 -8.99
C GLN A 187 -8.21 -7.87 -8.97
N TRP A 188 -7.63 -8.11 -7.80
CA TRP A 188 -6.19 -8.23 -7.59
C TRP A 188 -5.91 -9.48 -6.78
N GLY A 189 -4.95 -10.29 -7.22
CA GLY A 189 -4.48 -11.47 -6.49
C GLY A 189 -3.13 -11.23 -5.83
N ASN A 190 -2.55 -12.31 -5.30
CA ASN A 190 -1.27 -12.36 -4.59
C ASN A 190 -1.28 -11.61 -3.24
N GLU A 191 -1.46 -12.40 -2.17
CA GLU A 191 -1.50 -11.96 -0.77
C GLU A 191 -0.43 -10.91 -0.42
N GLY A 192 0.84 -11.16 -0.76
CA GLY A 192 1.93 -10.29 -0.35
C GLY A 192 1.90 -8.92 -1.03
N ALA A 193 1.34 -8.82 -2.23
CA ALA A 193 1.14 -7.53 -2.88
C ALA A 193 -0.04 -6.78 -2.25
N ILE A 194 -1.13 -7.50 -1.97
CA ILE A 194 -2.34 -6.97 -1.33
C ILE A 194 -2.00 -6.38 0.04
N VAL A 195 -1.33 -7.16 0.91
CA VAL A 195 -0.93 -6.75 2.27
C VAL A 195 -0.11 -5.46 2.22
N ARG A 196 0.90 -5.36 1.35
CA ARG A 196 1.75 -4.16 1.25
C ARG A 196 0.99 -2.92 0.79
N VAL A 197 0.11 -3.08 -0.19
CA VAL A 197 -0.69 -1.96 -0.71
C VAL A 197 -1.68 -1.47 0.35
N LEU A 198 -2.33 -2.39 1.05
CA LEU A 198 -3.24 -2.07 2.15
C LEU A 198 -2.51 -1.44 3.33
N ALA A 199 -1.38 -2.00 3.75
CA ALA A 199 -0.55 -1.45 4.83
C ALA A 199 -0.09 -0.02 4.53
N ARG A 200 0.36 0.26 3.29
CA ARG A 200 0.66 1.64 2.87
C ARG A 200 -0.57 2.54 2.92
N ARG A 201 -1.71 2.05 2.46
CA ARG A 201 -2.96 2.83 2.44
C ARG A 201 -3.48 3.14 3.85
N PHE A 202 -3.33 2.21 4.78
CA PHE A 202 -3.75 2.33 6.18
C PHE A 202 -2.66 2.92 7.09
N LEU A 203 -1.54 3.38 6.52
CA LEU A 203 -0.42 3.99 7.24
C LEU A 203 0.23 3.06 8.29
N LEU A 204 0.32 1.76 7.97
CA LEU A 204 0.87 0.70 8.82
C LEU A 204 2.29 0.28 8.42
N MET A 205 3.06 1.19 7.82
CA MET A 205 4.45 0.95 7.39
C MET A 205 5.49 1.61 8.29
N GLY A 206 5.09 2.41 9.28
CA GLY A 206 5.97 3.32 10.02
C GLY A 206 5.95 4.75 9.48
N ALA A 207 6.65 5.66 10.13
CA ALA A 207 6.65 7.09 9.80
C ALA A 207 7.81 7.52 8.89
N SER A 208 8.95 6.82 8.95
CA SER A 208 10.15 7.15 8.17
C SER A 208 10.46 6.10 7.10
N ASN A 209 11.24 6.48 6.07
CA ASN A 209 11.66 5.55 5.03
C ASN A 209 12.49 4.38 5.59
N ASP A 210 13.31 4.64 6.61
CA ASP A 210 14.12 3.61 7.25
C ASP A 210 13.23 2.60 7.99
N GLU A 211 12.19 3.09 8.67
CA GLU A 211 11.19 2.24 9.31
C GLU A 211 10.40 1.43 8.28
N HIS A 212 10.02 2.03 7.15
CA HIS A 212 9.34 1.31 6.06
C HIS A 212 10.18 0.14 5.56
N LEU A 213 11.50 0.34 5.44
CA LEU A 213 12.42 -0.70 5.02
C LEU A 213 12.51 -1.83 6.05
N VAL A 214 12.58 -1.51 7.34
CA VAL A 214 12.60 -2.50 8.42
C VAL A 214 11.30 -3.32 8.42
N VAL A 215 10.14 -2.67 8.28
CA VAL A 215 8.83 -3.33 8.24
C VAL A 215 8.72 -4.25 7.02
N GLU A 216 9.06 -3.77 5.82
CA GLU A 216 9.05 -4.59 4.60
C GLU A 216 10.01 -5.77 4.70
N ALA A 217 11.23 -5.55 5.18
CA ALA A 217 12.24 -6.60 5.33
C ALA A 217 11.79 -7.67 6.32
N THR A 218 11.21 -7.27 7.46
CA THR A 218 10.67 -8.18 8.48
C THR A 218 9.52 -9.01 7.93
N TYR A 219 8.59 -8.38 7.21
CA TYR A 219 7.48 -9.10 6.58
C TYR A 219 7.94 -10.07 5.50
N GLU A 220 8.85 -9.67 4.60
CA GLU A 220 9.37 -10.56 3.57
C GLU A 220 10.19 -11.72 4.17
N ARG A 221 10.92 -11.47 5.27
CA ARG A 221 11.60 -12.51 6.03
C ARG A 221 10.62 -13.54 6.57
N LEU A 222 9.52 -13.10 7.19
CA LEU A 222 8.46 -13.99 7.66
C LEU A 222 7.83 -14.79 6.51
N ARG A 223 7.51 -14.14 5.38
CA ARG A 223 6.99 -14.84 4.18
C ARG A 223 7.97 -15.89 3.67
N ARG A 224 9.28 -15.59 3.68
CA ARG A 224 10.32 -16.54 3.30
C ARG A 224 10.35 -17.74 4.26
N VAL A 225 10.28 -17.51 5.57
CA VAL A 225 10.22 -18.59 6.58
C VAL A 225 9.00 -19.47 6.34
N LYS A 226 7.82 -18.87 6.11
CA LYS A 226 6.59 -19.60 5.77
C LYS A 226 6.76 -20.44 4.49
N ARG A 227 7.32 -19.87 3.43
CA ARG A 227 7.52 -20.57 2.14
C ARG A 227 8.55 -21.69 2.21
N GLN A 228 9.69 -21.47 2.89
CA GLN A 228 10.74 -22.47 2.99
C GLN A 228 10.29 -23.68 3.82
N ASN A 229 9.43 -23.46 4.81
CA ASN A 229 8.95 -24.48 5.73
C ASN A 229 7.47 -24.83 5.53
N GLU A 230 6.94 -24.58 4.32
CA GLU A 230 5.51 -24.69 4.02
C GLU A 230 4.94 -26.06 4.41
N ARG A 231 5.69 -27.15 4.17
CA ARG A 231 5.25 -28.50 4.53
C ARG A 231 5.04 -28.66 6.03
N ALA A 232 6.02 -28.27 6.83
CA ALA A 232 5.94 -28.42 8.29
C ALA A 232 4.82 -27.53 8.86
N ILE A 233 4.74 -26.28 8.40
CA ILE A 233 3.73 -25.33 8.87
C ILE A 233 2.32 -25.81 8.46
N ASN A 234 2.12 -26.18 7.19
CA ASN A 234 0.81 -26.63 6.72
C ASN A 234 0.36 -27.90 7.44
N TRP A 235 1.21 -28.92 7.59
CA TRP A 235 0.84 -30.16 8.29
C TRP A 235 0.39 -29.88 9.73
N VAL A 236 1.10 -29.01 10.43
CA VAL A 236 0.73 -28.58 11.79
C VAL A 236 -0.63 -27.91 11.80
N LEU A 237 -0.83 -26.91 10.93
CA LEU A 237 -2.02 -26.07 10.94
C LEU A 237 -3.28 -26.80 10.43
N THR A 238 -3.16 -27.69 9.44
CA THR A 238 -4.29 -28.44 8.90
C THR A 238 -4.59 -29.73 9.66
N GLY A 239 -3.70 -30.16 10.57
CA GLY A 239 -3.83 -31.42 11.29
C GLY A 239 -3.65 -32.64 10.38
N GLU A 240 -2.40 -32.92 9.99
CA GLU A 240 -2.07 -34.06 9.14
C GLU A 240 -2.56 -35.40 9.75
N LYS A 241 -3.17 -36.26 8.92
CA LYS A 241 -3.75 -37.54 9.39
C LYS A 241 -2.67 -38.54 9.82
N ASN A 242 -1.47 -38.44 9.26
CA ASN A 242 -0.35 -39.29 9.64
C ASN A 242 0.35 -38.72 10.88
N LYS A 243 0.26 -39.47 11.98
CA LYS A 243 0.82 -39.12 13.27
C LYS A 243 2.33 -38.85 13.24
N GLU A 244 3.11 -39.65 12.51
CA GLU A 244 4.58 -39.48 12.45
C GLU A 244 4.97 -38.19 11.74
N ARG A 245 4.25 -37.85 10.65
CA ARG A 245 4.47 -36.60 9.91
C ARG A 245 4.06 -35.40 10.74
N GLN A 246 2.97 -35.53 11.48
CA GLN A 246 2.51 -34.52 12.40
C GLN A 246 3.59 -34.29 13.47
N GLU A 247 3.98 -35.31 14.23
CA GLU A 247 5.00 -35.22 15.29
C GLU A 247 6.34 -34.65 14.77
N TRP A 248 6.79 -35.07 13.57
CA TRP A 248 7.96 -34.48 12.93
C TRP A 248 7.78 -32.98 12.66
N ALA A 249 6.64 -32.58 12.08
CA ALA A 249 6.35 -31.19 11.78
C ALA A 249 6.27 -30.34 13.04
N GLN A 250 5.69 -30.90 14.12
CA GLN A 250 5.65 -30.25 15.43
C GLN A 250 7.05 -30.03 15.99
N SER A 251 7.89 -31.06 15.95
CA SER A 251 9.28 -30.97 16.39
C SER A 251 10.09 -29.95 15.58
N GLN A 252 9.94 -29.94 14.26
CA GLN A 252 10.61 -28.96 13.40
C GLN A 252 10.16 -27.53 13.71
N LEU A 253 8.86 -27.31 13.89
CA LEU A 253 8.32 -25.98 14.16
C LEU A 253 8.79 -25.47 15.53
N LEU A 254 8.68 -26.29 16.58
CA LEU A 254 9.00 -25.91 17.96
C LEU A 254 10.50 -25.79 18.24
N HIS A 255 11.34 -26.65 17.66
CA HIS A 255 12.77 -26.71 18.02
C HIS A 255 13.71 -26.06 17.01
N VAL A 256 13.26 -25.83 15.76
CA VAL A 256 14.13 -25.30 14.69
C VAL A 256 13.62 -23.96 14.19
N ILE A 257 12.37 -23.92 13.72
CA ILE A 257 11.84 -22.77 12.97
C ILE A 257 11.49 -21.61 13.91
N LEU A 258 10.64 -21.85 14.92
CA LEU A 258 10.18 -20.80 15.84
C LEU A 258 11.32 -20.22 16.68
N PRO A 259 12.23 -21.00 17.30
CA PRO A 259 13.30 -20.41 18.10
C PRO A 259 14.22 -19.48 17.30
N ALA A 260 14.53 -19.86 16.05
CA ALA A 260 15.33 -19.02 15.16
C ALA A 260 14.60 -17.72 14.81
N ALA A 261 13.30 -17.79 14.47
CA ALA A 261 12.49 -16.63 14.15
C ALA A 261 12.27 -15.71 15.37
N MET A 262 11.95 -16.28 16.54
CA MET A 262 11.77 -15.55 17.80
C MET A 262 13.03 -14.80 18.19
N LYS A 263 14.21 -15.44 18.06
CA LYS A 263 15.50 -14.77 18.32
C LYS A 263 15.74 -13.58 17.38
N GLU A 264 15.42 -13.73 16.09
CA GLU A 264 15.53 -12.62 15.13
C GLU A 264 14.58 -11.47 15.51
N TRP A 265 13.33 -11.76 15.86
CA TRP A 265 12.34 -10.74 16.26
C TRP A 265 12.70 -10.06 17.58
N GLU A 266 13.12 -10.82 18.59
CA GLU A 266 13.59 -10.28 19.87
C GLU A 266 14.73 -9.28 19.65
N GLN A 267 15.70 -9.61 18.80
CA GLN A 267 16.80 -8.70 18.46
C GLN A 267 16.35 -7.43 17.75
N LEU A 268 15.31 -7.51 16.91
CA LEU A 268 14.75 -6.33 16.23
C LEU A 268 13.96 -5.45 17.20
N ILE A 269 13.11 -6.05 18.03
CA ILE A 269 12.25 -5.30 18.97
C ILE A 269 13.10 -4.65 20.07
N THR A 270 14.12 -5.35 20.59
CA THR A 270 15.03 -4.80 21.62
C THR A 270 15.88 -3.61 21.14
N GLN A 271 16.07 -3.45 19.83
CA GLN A 271 16.73 -2.27 19.26
C GLN A 271 15.82 -1.03 19.28
N THR A 272 14.50 -1.21 19.35
CA THR A 272 13.56 -0.10 19.45
C THR A 272 13.28 0.24 20.91
N ARG A 273 12.76 1.45 21.13
CA ARG A 273 12.40 1.92 22.48
C ARG A 273 11.00 1.50 22.91
N GLY A 274 10.30 0.69 22.11
CA GLY A 274 8.90 0.33 22.32
C GLY A 274 8.64 -1.17 22.15
N PRO A 275 7.39 -1.61 22.34
CA PRO A 275 7.01 -3.03 22.27
C PRO A 275 6.82 -3.54 20.83
N PHE A 276 7.18 -2.75 19.82
CA PHE A 276 6.93 -3.04 18.41
C PHE A 276 8.24 -3.16 17.64
N VAL A 277 8.18 -3.73 16.44
CA VAL A 277 9.31 -3.81 15.49
C VAL A 277 9.82 -2.41 15.13
N VAL A 278 8.98 -1.38 15.23
CA VAL A 278 9.30 0.01 14.91
C VAL A 278 8.78 0.96 16.01
N ALA A 279 9.49 2.07 16.24
CA ALA A 279 9.14 3.05 17.28
C ALA A 279 7.83 3.82 16.99
N SER A 280 7.47 3.99 15.72
CA SER A 280 6.26 4.73 15.28
C SER A 280 4.93 4.05 15.61
N GLY A 281 4.92 2.84 16.16
CA GLY A 281 3.71 2.14 16.61
C GLY A 281 3.48 0.82 15.87
N VAL A 282 2.23 0.33 15.92
CA VAL A 282 1.83 -0.93 15.28
C VAL A 282 1.94 -0.82 13.76
N THR A 283 2.60 -1.79 13.15
CA THR A 283 2.80 -1.92 11.71
C THR A 283 2.26 -3.25 11.20
N MET A 284 2.25 -3.42 9.87
CA MET A 284 1.90 -4.69 9.26
C MET A 284 2.84 -5.84 9.65
N ALA A 285 4.10 -5.56 10.02
CA ALA A 285 5.04 -6.58 10.47
C ALA A 285 4.63 -7.12 11.84
N ASP A 286 4.25 -6.24 12.77
CA ASP A 286 3.78 -6.64 14.12
C ASP A 286 2.50 -7.49 14.02
N LEU A 287 1.56 -7.08 13.17
CA LEU A 287 0.33 -7.83 12.90
C LEU A 287 0.63 -9.21 12.28
N ALA A 288 1.60 -9.29 11.37
CA ALA A 288 1.98 -10.54 10.72
C ALA A 288 2.70 -11.51 11.68
N ILE A 289 3.54 -10.99 12.58
CA ILE A 289 4.19 -11.78 13.64
C ILE A 289 3.12 -12.29 14.60
N MET A 290 2.22 -11.42 15.07
CA MET A 290 1.12 -11.80 15.97
C MET A 290 0.23 -12.87 15.33
N ASP A 291 -0.22 -12.67 14.09
CA ASP A 291 -1.04 -13.64 13.36
C ASP A 291 -0.35 -15.01 13.24
N PHE A 292 0.94 -15.02 12.89
CA PHE A 292 1.68 -16.27 12.79
C PHE A 292 1.83 -16.98 14.14
N LEU A 293 2.13 -16.25 15.21
CA LEU A 293 2.24 -16.81 16.55
C LEU A 293 0.90 -17.30 17.08
N ASP A 294 -0.19 -16.57 16.82
CA ASP A 294 -1.54 -16.95 17.20
C ASP A 294 -1.97 -18.26 16.51
N GLN A 295 -1.70 -18.39 15.21
CA GLN A 295 -1.91 -19.62 14.44
C GLN A 295 -1.12 -20.79 15.03
N CYS A 296 0.16 -20.60 15.34
CA CYS A 296 0.97 -21.65 15.95
C CYS A 296 0.45 -22.01 17.36
N SER A 297 0.05 -21.03 18.17
CA SER A 297 -0.44 -21.24 19.54
C SER A 297 -1.79 -21.96 19.59
N SER A 298 -2.61 -21.80 18.55
CA SER A 298 -3.88 -22.53 18.41
C SER A 298 -3.66 -24.03 18.20
N CYS A 299 -2.53 -24.43 17.61
CA CYS A 299 -2.23 -25.81 17.26
C CYS A 299 -1.24 -26.48 18.24
N MET A 300 -0.52 -25.70 19.06
CA MET A 300 0.60 -26.15 19.89
C MET A 300 0.80 -25.30 21.14
N LEU A 301 1.41 -25.90 22.16
CA LEU A 301 1.89 -25.18 23.33
C LEU A 301 3.25 -24.51 23.02
N ILE A 302 3.27 -23.18 23.06
CA ILE A 302 4.43 -22.34 22.73
C ILE A 302 4.95 -21.56 23.96
N ASP A 303 4.34 -21.79 25.14
CA ASP A 303 4.61 -21.03 26.37
C ASP A 303 6.10 -21.01 26.76
N SER A 304 6.83 -22.10 26.49
CA SER A 304 8.27 -22.15 26.73
C SER A 304 9.05 -21.12 25.90
N LEU A 305 8.68 -20.92 24.63
CA LEU A 305 9.35 -19.95 23.75
C LEU A 305 9.03 -18.51 24.13
N PHE A 306 7.82 -18.24 24.62
CA PHE A 306 7.48 -16.91 25.14
C PHE A 306 8.27 -16.58 26.42
N SER A 307 8.59 -17.58 27.25
CA SER A 307 9.40 -17.36 28.45
C SER A 307 10.86 -17.00 28.15
N GLU A 308 11.39 -17.46 27.01
CA GLU A 308 12.76 -17.15 26.55
C GLU A 308 12.85 -15.80 25.81
N HIS A 309 11.74 -15.33 25.24
CA HIS A 309 11.67 -14.15 24.38
C HIS A 309 10.59 -13.17 24.86
N LEU A 310 10.94 -12.42 25.90
CA LEU A 310 10.01 -11.52 26.60
C LEU A 310 9.54 -10.36 25.71
N ALA A 311 10.40 -9.77 24.87
CA ALA A 311 9.98 -8.65 24.03
C ALA A 311 8.97 -9.10 22.95
N VAL A 312 9.12 -10.31 22.42
CA VAL A 312 8.12 -10.88 21.51
C VAL A 312 6.81 -11.22 22.23
N ALA A 313 6.89 -11.71 23.48
CA ALA A 313 5.70 -11.95 24.30
C ALA A 313 4.94 -10.65 24.60
N ASP A 314 5.67 -9.57 24.91
CA ASP A 314 5.11 -8.23 25.11
C ASP A 314 4.42 -7.74 23.83
N LEU A 315 5.08 -7.81 22.67
CA LEU A 315 4.48 -7.47 21.38
C LEU A 315 3.19 -8.25 21.15
N TYR A 316 3.24 -9.57 21.30
CA TYR A 316 2.09 -10.45 21.10
C TYR A 316 0.91 -10.04 22.00
N SER A 317 1.17 -9.82 23.29
CA SER A 317 0.13 -9.43 24.24
C SER A 317 -0.46 -8.04 23.94
N VAL A 318 0.39 -7.05 23.64
CA VAL A 318 -0.03 -5.67 23.36
C VAL A 318 -0.88 -5.59 22.09
N VAL A 319 -0.44 -6.26 21.01
CA VAL A 319 -1.18 -6.27 19.74
C VAL A 319 -2.49 -7.03 19.89
N ARG A 320 -2.49 -8.17 20.57
CA ARG A 320 -3.70 -8.98 20.80
C ARG A 320 -4.72 -8.27 21.67
N GLN A 321 -4.29 -7.49 22.66
CA GLN A 321 -5.15 -6.70 23.55
C GLN A 321 -5.60 -5.36 22.95
N CYS A 322 -5.22 -5.05 21.71
CA CYS A 322 -5.64 -3.82 21.06
C CYS A 322 -7.17 -3.82 20.88
N PRO A 323 -7.92 -2.81 21.40
CA PRO A 323 -9.38 -2.84 21.44
C PRO A 323 -10.04 -2.94 20.07
N LYS A 324 -9.34 -2.52 19.00
CA LYS A 324 -9.82 -2.65 17.62
C LYS A 324 -9.82 -4.10 17.12
N ILE A 325 -8.86 -4.90 17.58
CA ILE A 325 -8.61 -6.27 17.12
C ILE A 325 -9.25 -7.29 18.07
N VAL A 326 -9.27 -7.03 19.38
CA VAL A 326 -9.79 -7.96 20.40
C VAL A 326 -11.18 -8.48 20.04
N ASN A 327 -12.13 -7.58 19.73
CA ASN A 327 -13.49 -7.96 19.39
C ASN A 327 -13.53 -8.94 18.21
N TYR A 328 -12.72 -8.68 17.19
CA TYR A 328 -12.63 -9.55 16.01
C TYR A 328 -12.00 -10.91 16.34
N LEU A 329 -10.94 -10.95 17.15
CA LEU A 329 -10.30 -12.20 17.55
C LEU A 329 -11.22 -13.08 18.41
N ASP A 330 -12.02 -12.46 19.28
CA ASP A 330 -12.99 -13.15 20.13
C ASP A 330 -14.16 -13.70 19.30
N GLU A 331 -14.71 -12.91 18.36
CA GLU A 331 -15.75 -13.38 17.43
C GLU A 331 -15.25 -14.55 16.57
N ARG A 332 -14.02 -14.44 16.04
CA ARG A 332 -13.39 -15.47 15.22
C ARG A 332 -13.17 -16.79 15.98
N SER A 333 -13.00 -16.77 17.29
CA SER A 333 -12.78 -18.01 18.06
C SER A 333 -14.00 -18.95 18.10
N ASN A 334 -15.17 -18.47 17.67
CA ASN A 334 -16.41 -19.24 17.57
C ASN A 334 -16.68 -19.80 16.16
N ASP A 335 -15.90 -19.39 15.15
CA ASP A 335 -15.87 -19.96 13.78
C ASP A 335 -14.89 -21.14 13.73
#